data_AF-A0AA38UWD8-F1
#
_entry.id   AF-A0AA38UWD8-F1
#
_cell.length_a   1.000
_cell.length_b   1.000
_cell.length_c   1.000
_cell.angle_alpha   90.00
_cell.angle_beta   90.00
_cell.angle_gamma   90.00
#
_symmetry.space_group_name_H-M   'P 1'
#
loop_
_entity.id
_entity.type
_entity.pdbx_description
1 polymer ?
#
loop_
_entity_poly.entity_id
_entity_poly.type
_entity_poly.pdbx_seq_one_letter_code
_entity_poly.pdbx_strand_id
1 'polypeptide(L)'
;MPHKRAKRSVREQQRSQKGSDLAPSQLQLSLSQEAIPKSLSRVLNAAKVREEWRKRKLEDGETEEKNGTKKKQKLNEKTHSKTKTKSIMPGESLQHYNKRVETDMRPLVKSAVQSSKLAIRHAQRQELASKSKRDAVEHPMPSSEPRTAQHPGRPTEFQTLSTSTPRRLNDIAQSPPEFNHLPRGVESSSKVSKTKVEQRDGVISLAQKEMMKQEREKAIARYRELRAYGKNDHIEEEAQD
;
A
#
# COMPACT_ATOMS: atom_id res chain seq x y z
N MET A 1 2.13 52.08 21.23
CA MET A 1 2.48 51.09 22.27
C MET A 1 3.98 51.16 22.53
N PRO A 2 4.45 51.33 23.78
CA PRO A 2 5.87 51.52 24.05
C PRO A 2 6.59 50.16 23.96
N HIS A 3 7.28 49.90 22.85
CA HIS A 3 8.14 48.72 22.73
C HIS A 3 9.39 48.92 23.60
N LYS A 4 9.37 48.43 24.84
CA LYS A 4 10.56 48.43 25.70
C LYS A 4 11.58 47.43 25.13
N ARG A 5 12.78 47.93 24.80
CA ARG A 5 13.93 47.08 24.45
C ARG A 5 14.30 46.21 25.67
N ALA A 6 14.72 44.98 25.43
CA ALA A 6 15.23 44.10 26.49
C ALA A 6 16.41 44.74 27.23
N LYS A 7 16.63 44.31 28.49
CA LYS A 7 17.75 44.77 29.33
C LYS A 7 19.08 44.58 28.58
N ARG A 8 20.03 45.50 28.80
CA ARG A 8 21.33 45.51 28.12
C ARG A 8 22.08 44.17 28.24
N SER A 9 22.05 43.55 29.43
CA SER A 9 22.64 42.23 29.67
C SER A 9 22.09 41.15 28.75
N VAL A 10 20.77 41.08 28.59
CA VAL A 10 20.09 40.12 27.71
C VAL A 10 20.49 40.35 26.25
N ARG A 11 20.65 41.63 25.85
CA ARG A 11 21.07 41.97 24.49
C ARG A 11 22.54 41.64 24.23
N GLU A 12 23.43 41.89 25.19
CA GLU A 12 24.85 41.54 25.08
C GLU A 12 25.06 40.02 25.08
N GLN A 13 24.33 39.27 25.90
CA GLN A 13 24.35 37.81 25.89
C GLN A 13 23.82 37.22 24.57
N GLN A 14 22.74 37.78 24.02
CA GLN A 14 22.25 37.37 22.71
C GLN A 14 23.22 37.72 21.59
N ARG A 15 23.91 38.87 21.68
CA ARG A 15 24.94 39.27 20.72
C ARG A 15 26.17 38.36 20.81
N SER A 16 26.59 37.95 22.02
CA SER A 16 27.72 37.02 22.18
C SER A 16 27.37 35.61 21.71
N GLN A 17 26.15 35.12 21.96
CA GLN A 17 25.68 33.82 21.47
C GLN A 17 25.51 33.78 19.95
N LYS A 18 25.00 34.86 19.35
CA LYS A 18 24.81 34.94 17.89
C LYS A 18 26.11 35.23 17.14
N GLY A 19 27.16 35.66 17.85
CA GLY A 19 28.41 36.08 17.26
C GLY A 19 28.31 37.47 16.60
N SER A 20 29.46 37.97 16.16
CA SER A 20 29.54 39.16 15.31
C SER A 20 29.09 38.80 13.90
N ASP A 21 28.24 39.62 13.30
CA ASP A 21 27.83 39.57 11.89
C ASP A 21 28.99 39.98 10.97
N LEU A 22 30.10 39.27 11.09
CA LEU A 22 31.24 39.34 10.18
C LEU A 22 30.96 38.36 9.05
N ALA A 23 31.27 38.77 7.83
CA ALA A 23 31.23 37.85 6.69
C ALA A 23 32.07 36.62 7.03
N PRO A 24 31.60 35.40 6.70
CA PRO A 24 32.36 34.18 6.95
C PRO A 24 33.74 34.33 6.32
N SER A 25 34.78 34.26 7.16
CA SER A 25 36.16 34.35 6.67
C SER A 25 36.41 33.22 5.68
N GLN A 26 37.25 33.43 4.66
CA GLN A 26 37.54 32.42 3.63
C GLN A 26 38.02 31.08 4.21
N LEU A 27 38.55 31.10 5.44
CA LEU A 27 38.92 29.91 6.21
C LEU A 27 37.73 28.99 6.52
N GLN A 28 36.53 29.56 6.77
CA GLN A 28 35.27 28.82 6.98
C GLN A 28 34.63 28.31 5.68
N LEU A 29 35.08 28.77 4.51
CA LEU A 29 34.66 28.26 3.21
C LEU A 29 35.51 27.05 2.76
N SER A 30 36.47 26.63 3.59
CA SER A 30 37.22 25.41 3.35
C SER A 30 36.29 24.22 3.58
N LEU A 31 36.12 23.37 2.56
CA LEU A 31 35.33 22.12 2.58
C LEU A 31 35.61 21.19 3.78
N SER A 32 36.75 21.37 4.47
CA SER A 32 37.14 20.63 5.67
C SER A 32 36.44 21.09 6.96
N GLN A 33 35.90 22.32 7.01
CA GLN A 33 35.17 22.87 8.15
C GLN A 33 33.67 23.03 7.90
N GLU A 34 33.20 22.70 6.69
CA GLU A 34 31.78 22.73 6.39
C GLU A 34 31.02 21.69 7.22
N ALA A 35 29.87 22.11 7.77
CA ALA A 35 29.00 21.21 8.48
C ALA A 35 28.52 20.11 7.53
N ILE A 36 28.90 18.85 7.83
CA ILE A 36 28.53 17.69 7.01
C ILE A 36 27.01 17.70 6.78
N PRO A 37 26.56 17.72 5.50
CA PRO A 37 25.14 17.70 5.18
C PRO A 37 24.41 16.56 5.89
N LYS A 38 23.19 16.82 6.37
CA LYS A 38 22.39 15.84 7.13
C LYS A 38 22.20 14.50 6.41
N SER A 39 22.18 14.50 5.08
CA SER A 39 22.12 13.29 4.27
C SER A 39 23.41 12.47 4.38
N LEU A 40 24.57 13.10 4.23
CA LEU A 40 25.88 12.45 4.33
C LEU A 40 26.19 12.02 5.77
N SER A 41 25.81 12.80 6.78
CA SER A 41 26.01 12.40 8.17
C SER A 41 25.19 11.17 8.55
N ARG A 42 23.99 10.97 7.96
CA ARG A 42 23.21 9.72 8.11
C ARG A 42 23.88 8.53 7.45
N VAL A 43 24.55 8.73 6.32
CA VAL A 43 25.26 7.66 5.59
C VAL A 43 26.55 7.28 6.33
N LEU A 44 27.35 8.26 6.75
CA LEU A 44 28.59 8.02 7.51
C LEU A 44 28.31 7.39 8.87
N ASN A 45 27.24 7.79 9.55
CA ASN A 45 26.83 7.21 10.83
C ASN A 45 25.89 6.00 10.70
N ALA A 46 25.70 5.43 9.50
CA ALA A 46 24.68 4.39 9.26
C ALA A 46 24.85 3.16 10.16
N ALA A 47 26.09 2.76 10.46
CA ALA A 47 26.38 1.65 11.38
C ALA A 47 25.89 1.95 12.81
N LYS A 48 26.25 3.14 13.34
CA LYS A 48 25.80 3.61 14.66
C LYS A 48 24.29 3.72 14.74
N VAL A 49 23.64 4.29 13.72
CA VAL A 49 22.16 4.41 13.68
C VAL A 49 21.50 3.03 13.69
N ARG A 50 22.08 2.03 12.99
CA ARG A 50 21.57 0.65 13.01
C ARG A 50 21.76 -0.01 14.38
N GLU A 51 22.90 0.20 15.02
CA GLU A 51 23.20 -0.32 16.35
C GLU A 51 22.33 0.34 17.42
N GLU A 52 22.18 1.66 17.41
CA GLU A 52 21.25 2.40 18.27
C GLU A 52 19.81 1.94 18.07
N TRP A 53 19.39 1.69 16.82
CA TRP A 53 18.06 1.14 16.58
C TRP A 53 17.91 -0.28 17.13
N ARG A 54 18.92 -1.14 17.00
CA ARG A 54 18.91 -2.49 17.57
C ARG A 54 18.91 -2.45 19.10
N LYS A 55 19.75 -1.60 19.71
CA LYS A 55 19.80 -1.37 21.16
C LYS A 55 18.49 -0.82 21.69
N ARG A 56 17.94 0.22 21.06
CA ARG A 56 16.61 0.76 21.39
C ARG A 56 15.51 -0.29 21.23
N LYS A 57 15.57 -1.16 20.22
CA LYS A 57 14.61 -2.27 20.09
C LYS A 57 14.75 -3.32 21.19
N LEU A 58 15.95 -3.52 21.73
CA LEU A 58 16.23 -4.43 22.84
C LEU A 58 15.84 -3.81 24.19
N GLU A 59 16.25 -2.57 24.45
CA GLU A 59 15.99 -1.79 25.67
C GLU A 59 14.51 -1.37 25.81
N ASP A 60 13.85 -0.93 24.73
CA ASP A 60 12.39 -0.74 24.72
C ASP A 60 11.64 -2.09 24.87
N GLY A 61 12.35 -3.23 24.73
CA GLY A 61 11.82 -4.56 24.99
C GLY A 61 11.82 -4.93 26.49
N GLU A 62 12.77 -4.39 27.26
CA GLU A 62 12.90 -4.61 28.72
C GLU A 62 12.26 -3.49 29.57
N THR A 63 12.10 -2.27 29.05
CA THR A 63 11.78 -1.10 29.89
C THR A 63 10.44 -0.41 29.60
N GLU A 64 9.64 -0.86 28.61
CA GLU A 64 8.33 -0.25 28.33
C GLU A 64 7.14 -1.11 28.78
N GLU A 65 6.92 -1.15 30.09
CA GLU A 65 5.61 -0.75 30.59
C GLU A 65 5.59 0.78 30.64
N LYS A 66 4.71 1.41 29.85
CA LYS A 66 4.38 2.85 29.81
C LYS A 66 5.23 3.70 28.84
N ASN A 67 4.57 4.02 27.72
CA ASN A 67 4.68 5.28 26.96
C ASN A 67 5.67 5.38 25.78
N GLY A 68 5.47 4.57 24.72
CA GLY A 68 6.16 4.87 23.45
C GLY A 68 5.65 4.19 22.19
N THR A 69 4.36 4.29 21.84
CA THR A 69 3.86 4.07 20.46
C THR A 69 4.23 2.72 19.78
N LYS A 70 4.11 1.60 20.49
CA LYS A 70 4.10 0.24 19.90
C LYS A 70 2.78 -0.49 20.17
N LYS A 71 1.66 0.09 19.72
CA LYS A 71 0.42 -0.69 19.49
C LYS A 71 0.53 -1.44 18.18
N LYS A 72 1.29 -2.52 18.14
CA LYS A 72 1.18 -3.66 17.20
C LYS A 72 2.23 -4.68 17.61
N GLN A 73 1.78 -5.90 17.90
CA GLN A 73 2.56 -7.04 18.39
C GLN A 73 2.83 -7.05 19.90
N LYS A 74 1.77 -7.25 20.68
CA LYS A 74 1.75 -8.17 21.84
C LYS A 74 0.28 -8.34 22.24
N LEU A 75 -0.40 -9.26 21.56
CA LEU A 75 -1.71 -9.77 21.94
C LEU A 75 -1.90 -11.08 21.17
N ASN A 76 -1.12 -12.09 21.54
CA ASN A 76 -1.38 -13.46 21.09
C ASN A 76 -1.37 -14.46 22.25
N GLU A 77 -1.56 -13.98 23.48
CA GLU A 77 -1.46 -14.85 24.65
C GLU A 77 -2.27 -14.30 25.83
N LYS A 78 -3.54 -13.93 25.62
CA LYS A 78 -4.59 -13.75 26.66
C LYS A 78 -5.92 -13.19 26.12
N THR A 79 -6.50 -13.73 25.05
CA THR A 79 -7.92 -13.46 24.73
C THR A 79 -8.62 -14.68 24.16
N HIS A 80 -8.44 -15.84 24.80
CA HIS A 80 -9.46 -16.87 24.86
C HIS A 80 -10.36 -16.68 26.09
N SER A 81 -10.67 -15.43 26.45
CA SER A 81 -11.89 -15.19 27.19
C SER A 81 -13.02 -15.44 26.20
N LYS A 82 -13.61 -16.65 26.29
CA LYS A 82 -14.98 -16.97 25.93
C LYS A 82 -15.70 -15.77 25.33
N THR A 83 -15.99 -15.86 24.05
CA THR A 83 -17.05 -15.11 23.37
C THR A 83 -18.32 -15.23 24.21
N LYS A 84 -18.43 -14.41 25.27
CA LYS A 84 -19.69 -14.18 25.97
C LYS A 84 -20.59 -13.67 24.88
N THR A 85 -21.60 -14.47 24.59
CA THR A 85 -22.72 -14.16 23.71
C THR A 85 -23.05 -12.69 23.88
N LYS A 86 -22.79 -11.88 22.85
CA LYS A 86 -23.15 -10.46 22.89
C LYS A 86 -24.66 -10.47 22.74
N SER A 87 -25.37 -10.60 23.86
CA SER A 87 -26.77 -10.24 23.89
C SER A 87 -26.87 -8.72 23.76
N ILE A 88 -28.04 -8.27 23.33
CA ILE A 88 -28.40 -6.86 23.41
C ILE A 88 -28.43 -6.50 24.89
N MET A 89 -27.70 -5.46 25.28
CA MET A 89 -27.73 -5.01 26.68
C MET A 89 -29.07 -4.33 26.98
N PRO A 90 -29.58 -4.40 28.23
CA PRO A 90 -30.82 -3.71 28.57
C PRO A 90 -30.68 -2.20 28.31
N GLY A 91 -31.61 -1.63 27.55
CA GLY A 91 -31.59 -0.20 27.16
C GLY A 91 -30.71 0.12 25.94
N GLU A 92 -30.05 -0.87 25.35
CA GLU A 92 -29.28 -0.67 24.13
C GLU A 92 -30.16 -0.76 22.88
N SER A 93 -29.99 0.17 21.93
CA SER A 93 -30.61 0.04 20.61
C SER A 93 -29.90 -1.00 19.76
N LEU A 94 -30.64 -1.70 18.89
CA LEU A 94 -30.09 -2.72 17.98
C LEU A 94 -28.92 -2.19 17.13
N GLN A 95 -28.93 -0.90 16.79
CA GLN A 95 -27.84 -0.27 16.04
C GLN A 95 -26.54 -0.18 16.85
N HIS A 96 -26.61 0.13 18.14
CA HIS A 96 -25.43 0.17 19.01
C HIS A 96 -24.86 -1.24 19.19
N TYR A 97 -25.74 -2.25 19.28
CA TYR A 97 -25.37 -3.65 19.36
C TYR A 97 -24.58 -4.07 18.12
N ASN A 98 -25.10 -3.78 16.93
CA ASN A 98 -24.41 -4.06 15.67
C ASN A 98 -23.05 -3.35 15.58
N LYS A 99 -22.96 -2.09 16.02
CA LYS A 99 -21.67 -1.35 16.08
C LYS A 99 -20.66 -2.04 17.01
N ARG A 100 -21.08 -2.53 18.18
CA ARG A 100 -20.20 -3.28 19.10
C ARG A 100 -19.76 -4.61 18.48
N VAL A 101 -20.69 -5.35 17.89
CA VAL A 101 -20.38 -6.61 17.19
C VAL A 101 -19.34 -6.36 16.11
N GLU A 102 -19.54 -5.36 15.26
CA GLU A 102 -18.60 -4.99 14.21
C GLU A 102 -17.24 -4.58 14.76
N THR A 103 -17.20 -3.69 15.75
CA THR A 103 -15.92 -3.15 16.29
C THR A 103 -15.03 -4.25 16.85
N ASP A 104 -15.61 -5.24 17.51
CA ASP A 104 -14.89 -6.40 18.03
C ASP A 104 -14.47 -7.39 16.94
N MET A 105 -15.25 -7.54 15.87
CA MET A 105 -14.92 -8.43 14.74
C MET A 105 -13.95 -7.79 13.73
N ARG A 106 -13.91 -6.45 13.65
CA ARG A 106 -13.03 -5.68 12.77
C ARG A 106 -11.55 -6.07 12.86
N PRO A 107 -10.92 -6.29 14.03
CA PRO A 107 -9.51 -6.70 14.08
C PRO A 107 -9.27 -8.07 13.43
N LEU A 108 -10.16 -9.05 13.67
CA LEU A 108 -10.07 -10.39 13.07
C LEU A 108 -10.24 -10.35 11.54
N VAL A 109 -11.24 -9.61 11.07
CA VAL A 109 -11.46 -9.42 9.62
C VAL A 109 -10.26 -8.71 9.00
N LYS A 110 -9.72 -7.68 9.66
CA LYS A 110 -8.54 -6.95 9.19
C LYS A 110 -7.30 -7.84 9.13
N SER A 111 -7.05 -8.69 10.12
CA SER A 111 -5.91 -9.62 10.10
C SER A 111 -6.07 -10.67 8.99
N ALA A 112 -7.28 -11.21 8.80
CA ALA A 112 -7.55 -12.17 7.72
C ALA A 112 -7.37 -11.55 6.32
N VAL A 113 -7.81 -10.31 6.12
CA VAL A 113 -7.60 -9.59 4.85
C VAL A 113 -6.11 -9.27 4.63
N GLN A 114 -5.37 -8.97 5.69
CA GLN A 114 -3.93 -8.73 5.57
C GLN A 114 -3.17 -10.02 5.25
N SER A 115 -3.49 -11.13 5.90
CA SER A 115 -2.85 -12.43 5.63
C SER A 115 -3.16 -12.92 4.22
N SER A 116 -4.40 -12.79 3.74
CA SER A 116 -4.76 -13.17 2.37
C SER A 116 -4.02 -12.34 1.32
N LYS A 117 -3.89 -11.03 1.52
CA LYS A 117 -3.11 -10.16 0.62
C LYS A 117 -1.63 -10.55 0.59
N LEU A 118 -1.05 -10.97 1.72
CA LEU A 118 0.33 -11.46 1.76
C LEU A 118 0.48 -12.78 1.00
N ALA A 119 -0.46 -13.71 1.17
CA ALA A 119 -0.47 -14.98 0.43
C ALA A 119 -0.55 -14.76 -1.09
N ILE A 120 -1.41 -13.84 -1.55
CA ILE A 120 -1.54 -13.48 -2.97
C ILE A 120 -0.21 -12.93 -3.51
N ARG A 121 0.44 -12.02 -2.78
CA ARG A 121 1.75 -11.48 -3.20
C ARG A 121 2.83 -12.54 -3.26
N HIS A 122 2.82 -13.47 -2.30
CA HIS A 122 3.79 -14.56 -2.28
C HIS A 122 3.58 -15.50 -3.48
N ALA A 123 2.34 -15.87 -3.78
CA ALA A 123 1.99 -16.66 -4.96
C ALA A 123 2.43 -15.97 -6.26
N GLN A 124 2.12 -14.66 -6.43
CA GLN A 124 2.56 -13.90 -7.59
C GLN A 124 4.09 -13.86 -7.74
N ARG A 125 4.83 -13.71 -6.63
CA ARG A 125 6.30 -13.72 -6.64
C ARG A 125 6.85 -15.09 -7.05
N GLN A 126 6.22 -16.18 -6.60
CA GLN A 126 6.59 -17.54 -6.99
C GLN A 126 6.27 -17.82 -8.47
N GLU A 127 5.13 -17.35 -8.97
CA GLU A 127 4.77 -17.46 -10.39
C GLU A 127 5.79 -16.72 -11.28
N LEU A 128 6.15 -15.48 -10.94
CA LEU A 128 7.17 -14.73 -11.68
C LEU A 128 8.57 -15.39 -11.61
N ALA A 129 8.96 -15.89 -10.44
CA ALA A 129 10.24 -16.58 -10.29
C ALA A 129 10.30 -17.88 -11.11
N SER A 130 9.22 -18.67 -11.12
CA SER A 130 9.15 -19.90 -11.93
C SER A 130 9.09 -19.62 -13.43
N LYS A 131 8.44 -18.52 -13.86
CA LYS A 131 8.44 -18.09 -15.26
C LYS A 131 9.85 -17.67 -15.72
N SER A 132 10.57 -16.87 -14.91
CA SER A 132 11.95 -16.46 -15.23
C SER A 132 12.94 -17.61 -15.33
N LYS A 133 12.72 -18.71 -14.60
CA LYS A 133 13.57 -19.92 -14.69
C LYS A 133 13.30 -20.75 -15.95
N ARG A 134 12.09 -20.70 -16.51
CA ARG A 134 11.77 -21.40 -17.77
C ARG A 134 12.36 -20.67 -18.98
N ASP A 135 12.36 -19.34 -18.95
CA ASP A 135 12.92 -18.53 -20.04
C ASP A 135 14.46 -18.47 -20.02
N ALA A 136 15.11 -18.96 -18.95
CA ALA A 136 16.58 -19.01 -18.82
C ALA A 136 17.23 -20.29 -19.37
N VAL A 137 16.46 -21.25 -19.90
CA VAL A 137 17.00 -22.51 -20.45
C VAL A 137 17.20 -22.48 -21.98
N GLU A 138 16.73 -21.44 -22.69
CA GLU A 138 16.83 -21.37 -24.16
C GLU A 138 17.91 -20.43 -24.73
N HIS A 139 18.71 -19.72 -23.91
CA HIS A 139 19.82 -18.91 -24.44
C HIS A 139 21.11 -19.01 -23.61
N PRO A 140 22.23 -19.50 -24.19
CA PRO A 140 23.53 -19.40 -23.55
C PRO A 140 24.01 -17.94 -23.57
N MET A 141 24.82 -17.60 -22.57
CA MET A 141 25.26 -16.25 -22.18
C MET A 141 25.77 -15.35 -23.32
N PRO A 142 25.79 -14.02 -23.08
CA PRO A 142 27.03 -13.30 -23.37
C PRO A 142 27.51 -12.40 -22.21
N SER A 143 28.77 -12.64 -21.87
CA SER A 143 29.88 -11.71 -21.61
C SER A 143 29.57 -10.25 -21.23
N SER A 144 30.27 -9.80 -20.20
CA SER A 144 30.38 -8.44 -19.70
C SER A 144 31.12 -7.51 -20.67
N GLU A 145 30.40 -6.60 -21.32
CA GLU A 145 30.94 -5.38 -21.95
C GLU A 145 30.03 -4.18 -21.67
N PRO A 146 30.58 -2.95 -21.58
CA PRO A 146 29.80 -1.74 -21.26
C PRO A 146 28.85 -1.41 -22.41
N ARG A 147 27.55 -1.33 -22.10
CA ARG A 147 26.49 -1.04 -23.07
C ARG A 147 26.62 0.38 -23.60
N THR A 148 27.19 0.53 -24.79
CA THR A 148 26.99 1.70 -25.64
C THR A 148 25.50 1.86 -25.95
N ALA A 149 25.02 3.10 -25.94
CA ALA A 149 23.62 3.48 -26.15
C ALA A 149 23.00 2.76 -27.36
N GLN A 150 22.16 1.77 -27.09
CA GLN A 150 21.35 1.11 -28.11
C GLN A 150 20.21 2.08 -28.50
N HIS A 151 20.04 2.27 -29.82
CA HIS A 151 19.04 3.10 -30.54
C HIS A 151 19.50 4.50 -30.98
N PRO A 152 20.39 4.61 -32.00
CA PRO A 152 20.66 5.85 -32.73
C PRO A 152 19.47 6.25 -33.63
N GLY A 153 18.32 6.55 -33.02
CA GLY A 153 17.10 6.89 -33.76
C GLY A 153 15.82 6.96 -32.93
N ARG A 154 15.89 6.71 -31.61
CA ARG A 154 14.72 6.86 -30.73
C ARG A 154 14.76 8.26 -30.10
N PRO A 155 13.84 9.17 -30.46
CA PRO A 155 13.80 10.49 -29.84
C PRO A 155 13.50 10.34 -28.35
N THR A 156 14.34 10.93 -27.50
CA THR A 156 14.12 11.03 -26.06
C THR A 156 12.97 12.00 -25.79
N GLU A 157 12.16 11.76 -24.75
CA GLU A 157 10.92 12.51 -24.48
C GLU A 157 11.11 14.01 -24.15
N PHE A 158 12.36 14.48 -24.08
CA PHE A 158 12.74 15.88 -23.92
C PHE A 158 13.43 16.46 -25.16
N GLN A 159 13.33 15.81 -26.32
CA GLN A 159 13.82 16.37 -27.57
C GLN A 159 12.91 17.53 -27.98
N THR A 160 13.26 18.72 -27.49
CA THR A 160 12.63 20.00 -27.81
C THR A 160 12.63 20.16 -29.32
N LEU A 161 11.46 20.08 -29.94
CA LEU A 161 11.28 20.32 -31.37
C LEU A 161 11.60 21.80 -31.62
N SER A 162 12.82 22.11 -32.04
CA SER A 162 13.19 23.44 -32.55
C SER A 162 12.48 23.68 -33.87
N THR A 163 11.21 24.06 -33.81
CA THR A 163 10.49 24.57 -34.99
C THR A 163 10.81 26.05 -35.12
N SER A 164 11.63 26.40 -36.13
CA SER A 164 12.10 27.77 -36.38
C SER A 164 11.04 28.71 -36.98
N THR A 165 9.78 28.28 -37.07
CA THR A 165 8.69 29.08 -37.64
C THR A 165 7.70 29.53 -36.56
N PRO A 166 7.44 30.85 -36.40
CA PRO A 166 6.53 31.36 -35.39
C PRO A 166 5.09 30.94 -35.70
N ARG A 167 4.48 30.14 -34.82
CA ARG A 167 3.10 29.66 -34.96
C ARG A 167 2.11 30.81 -34.70
N ARG A 168 1.17 31.02 -35.61
CA ARG A 168 0.12 32.05 -35.48
C ARG A 168 -0.94 31.58 -34.49
N LEU A 169 -1.50 32.52 -33.72
CA LEU A 169 -2.40 32.27 -32.59
C LEU A 169 -3.67 31.48 -32.96
N ASN A 170 -4.05 31.46 -34.24
CA ASN A 170 -5.22 30.75 -34.78
C ASN A 170 -4.90 29.32 -35.26
N ASP A 171 -3.62 28.92 -35.40
CA ASP A 171 -3.22 27.53 -35.69
C ASP A 171 -3.23 26.65 -34.42
N ILE A 172 -3.58 27.23 -33.28
CA ILE A 172 -3.68 26.58 -31.96
C ILE A 172 -5.13 26.16 -31.66
N ALA A 173 -6.05 26.29 -32.62
CA ALA A 173 -7.32 25.58 -32.56
C ALA A 173 -7.09 24.10 -32.92
N GLN A 174 -6.35 23.38 -32.07
CA GLN A 174 -6.32 21.93 -32.11
C GLN A 174 -7.74 21.47 -31.76
N SER A 175 -8.45 20.90 -32.74
CA SER A 175 -9.60 20.06 -32.41
C SER A 175 -9.16 19.04 -31.36
N PRO A 176 -10.02 18.69 -30.39
CA PRO A 176 -9.69 17.67 -29.41
C PRO A 176 -9.15 16.43 -30.14
N PRO A 177 -7.95 15.94 -29.78
CA PRO A 177 -7.32 14.84 -30.51
C PRO A 177 -8.23 13.61 -30.47
N GLU A 178 -8.60 13.10 -31.64
CA GLU A 178 -9.36 11.86 -31.75
C GLU A 178 -8.42 10.66 -31.55
N PHE A 179 -8.63 9.92 -30.46
CA PHE A 179 -7.85 8.71 -30.15
C PHE A 179 -8.34 7.52 -30.97
N ASN A 180 -8.01 7.47 -32.26
CA ASN A 180 -8.31 6.30 -33.11
C ASN A 180 -7.43 5.08 -32.80
N HIS A 181 -6.40 5.26 -31.98
CA HIS A 181 -5.51 4.19 -31.52
C HIS A 181 -5.33 4.25 -30.02
N LEU A 182 -5.56 3.11 -29.35
CA LEU A 182 -5.28 2.98 -27.93
C LEU A 182 -3.78 3.17 -27.68
N PRO A 183 -3.39 3.84 -26.58
CA PRO A 183 -1.98 4.07 -26.27
C PRO A 183 -1.23 2.73 -26.19
N ARG A 184 -0.04 2.72 -26.78
CA ARG A 184 0.83 1.54 -26.89
C ARG A 184 1.11 0.99 -25.49
N GLY A 185 0.58 -0.22 -25.21
CA GLY A 185 0.60 -0.85 -23.89
C GLY A 185 -0.77 -1.29 -23.39
N VAL A 186 -1.86 -0.88 -24.04
CA VAL A 186 -3.21 -1.44 -23.84
C VAL A 186 -3.42 -2.54 -24.88
N GLU A 187 -3.21 -3.80 -24.47
CA GLU A 187 -3.55 -4.95 -25.29
C GLU A 187 -5.05 -4.93 -25.61
N SER A 188 -5.41 -5.14 -26.87
CA SER A 188 -6.78 -5.45 -27.25
C SER A 188 -7.23 -6.67 -26.45
N SER A 189 -8.42 -6.59 -25.86
CA SER A 189 -8.95 -7.52 -24.87
C SER A 189 -9.31 -8.90 -25.44
N SER A 190 -8.34 -9.59 -26.03
CA SER A 190 -8.41 -11.00 -26.42
C SER A 190 -7.61 -11.90 -25.47
N LYS A 191 -7.00 -11.36 -24.41
CA LYS A 191 -6.30 -12.17 -23.39
C LYS A 191 -6.60 -11.70 -21.97
N VAL A 192 -7.27 -12.61 -21.27
CA VAL A 192 -7.49 -12.74 -19.84
C VAL A 192 -6.25 -12.34 -19.02
N SER A 193 -6.36 -11.34 -18.14
CA SER A 193 -6.21 -11.54 -16.68
C SER A 193 -6.08 -10.23 -15.86
N LYS A 194 -6.95 -10.17 -14.85
CA LYS A 194 -6.70 -9.70 -13.48
C LYS A 194 -6.25 -8.24 -13.21
N THR A 195 -7.25 -7.54 -12.66
CA THR A 195 -7.20 -6.68 -11.45
C THR A 195 -6.95 -5.18 -11.61
N LYS A 196 -8.02 -4.45 -11.92
CA LYS A 196 -8.50 -3.35 -11.07
C LYS A 196 -9.97 -3.05 -11.41
N VAL A 197 -10.88 -3.73 -10.72
CA VAL A 197 -12.32 -3.41 -10.80
C VAL A 197 -12.55 -2.22 -9.89
N GLU A 198 -12.38 -1.02 -10.44
CA GLU A 198 -13.14 0.12 -9.97
C GLU A 198 -14.61 -0.20 -10.27
N GLN A 199 -15.41 -0.23 -9.21
CA GLN A 199 -16.82 -0.54 -9.31
C GLN A 199 -17.50 0.56 -10.11
N ARG A 200 -17.83 0.25 -11.36
CA ARG A 200 -19.00 0.85 -11.99
C ARG A 200 -20.20 0.08 -11.48
N ASP A 201 -21.03 0.78 -10.73
CA ASP A 201 -22.22 0.28 -10.07
C ASP A 201 -23.07 -0.58 -11.03
N GLY A 202 -23.17 -1.88 -10.77
CA GLY A 202 -24.22 -2.74 -11.32
C GLY A 202 -23.88 -3.70 -12.47
N VAL A 203 -22.71 -3.59 -13.13
CA VAL A 203 -22.39 -4.51 -14.25
C VAL A 203 -21.54 -5.69 -13.78
N ILE A 204 -22.20 -6.82 -13.48
CA ILE A 204 -21.56 -8.10 -13.14
C ILE A 204 -20.92 -8.71 -14.41
N SER A 205 -19.63 -9.07 -14.34
CA SER A 205 -18.93 -9.73 -15.45
C SER A 205 -19.58 -11.07 -15.84
N LEU A 206 -19.49 -11.45 -17.12
CA LEU A 206 -20.12 -12.67 -17.64
C LEU A 206 -19.63 -13.95 -16.93
N ALA A 207 -18.32 -14.01 -16.61
CA ALA A 207 -17.73 -15.11 -15.85
C ALA A 207 -18.25 -15.18 -14.41
N GLN A 208 -18.46 -14.02 -13.75
CA GLN A 208 -19.07 -13.97 -12.42
C GLN A 208 -20.54 -14.38 -12.45
N LYS A 209 -21.27 -14.01 -13.52
CA LYS A 209 -22.66 -14.45 -13.74
C LYS A 209 -22.74 -15.98 -13.88
N GLU A 210 -21.78 -16.60 -14.53
CA GLU A 210 -21.71 -18.06 -14.67
C GLU A 210 -21.38 -18.76 -13.34
N MET A 211 -20.43 -18.22 -12.57
CA MET A 211 -20.12 -18.70 -11.22
C MET A 211 -21.35 -18.64 -10.30
N MET A 212 -22.08 -17.52 -10.31
CA MET A 212 -23.31 -17.37 -9.52
C MET A 212 -24.42 -18.32 -9.97
N LYS A 213 -24.49 -18.67 -11.26
CA LYS A 213 -25.45 -19.67 -11.77
C LYS A 213 -25.13 -21.06 -11.23
N GLN A 214 -23.85 -21.46 -11.25
CA GLN A 214 -23.43 -22.75 -10.70
C GLN A 214 -23.71 -22.85 -9.19
N GLU A 215 -23.45 -21.78 -8.44
CA GLU A 215 -23.79 -21.73 -7.02
C GLU A 215 -25.31 -21.80 -6.78
N ARG A 216 -26.09 -21.10 -7.60
CA ARG A 216 -27.56 -21.15 -7.56
C ARG A 216 -28.09 -22.55 -7.84
N GLU A 217 -27.56 -23.24 -8.84
CA GLU A 217 -27.96 -24.62 -9.18
C GLU A 217 -27.64 -25.58 -8.03
N LYS A 218 -26.45 -25.47 -7.43
CA LYS A 218 -26.08 -26.27 -6.24
C LYS A 218 -27.01 -26.00 -5.05
N ALA A 219 -27.36 -24.75 -4.80
CA ALA A 219 -28.28 -24.39 -3.73
C ALA A 219 -29.69 -24.94 -3.97
N ILE A 220 -30.18 -24.87 -5.21
CA ILE A 220 -31.48 -25.44 -5.60
C ILE A 220 -31.46 -26.96 -5.46
N ALA A 221 -30.39 -27.64 -5.89
CA ALA A 221 -30.25 -29.08 -5.75
C ALA A 221 -30.31 -29.51 -4.28
N ARG A 222 -29.52 -28.86 -3.42
CA ARG A 222 -29.53 -29.12 -1.97
C ARG A 222 -30.90 -28.85 -1.35
N TYR A 223 -31.59 -27.79 -1.77
CA TYR A 223 -32.94 -27.50 -1.30
C TYR A 223 -33.95 -28.55 -1.76
N ARG A 224 -33.83 -29.06 -3.00
CA ARG A 224 -34.68 -30.15 -3.51
C ARG A 224 -34.46 -31.44 -2.75
N GLU A 225 -33.21 -31.78 -2.44
CA GLU A 225 -32.86 -32.92 -1.59
C GLU A 225 -33.49 -32.77 -0.21
N LEU A 226 -33.24 -31.66 0.48
CA LEU A 226 -33.83 -31.40 1.81
C LEU A 226 -35.36 -31.43 1.81
N ARG A 227 -35.99 -30.93 0.73
CA ARG A 227 -37.44 -30.97 0.57
C ARG A 227 -37.96 -32.38 0.26
N ALA A 228 -37.19 -33.21 -0.44
CA ALA A 228 -37.54 -34.61 -0.69
C ALA A 228 -37.44 -35.43 0.60
N TYR A 229 -36.35 -35.27 1.37
CA TYR A 229 -36.20 -35.89 2.69
C TYR A 229 -37.36 -35.51 3.62
N GLY A 230 -37.62 -34.20 3.79
CA GLY A 230 -38.73 -33.74 4.64
C GLY A 230 -40.14 -34.12 4.14
N LYS A 231 -40.30 -34.62 2.91
CA LYS A 231 -41.58 -35.13 2.40
C LYS A 231 -41.70 -36.64 2.54
N ASN A 232 -40.60 -37.39 2.46
CA ASN A 232 -40.58 -38.83 2.70
C ASN A 232 -40.80 -39.13 4.19
N ASP A 233 -40.20 -38.35 5.10
CA ASP A 233 -40.41 -38.49 6.55
C ASP A 233 -41.90 -38.33 6.92
N HIS A 234 -42.65 -37.51 6.18
CA HIS A 234 -44.07 -37.27 6.43
C HIS A 234 -45.00 -38.35 5.82
N ILE A 235 -44.53 -39.11 4.83
CA ILE A 235 -45.28 -40.19 4.17
C ILE A 235 -45.08 -41.51 4.92
N GLU A 236 -43.92 -41.73 5.55
CA GLU A 236 -43.67 -42.92 6.36
C GLU A 236 -44.44 -42.93 7.69
N GLU A 237 -44.77 -41.76 8.26
CA GLU A 237 -45.66 -41.68 9.43
C GLU A 237 -47.14 -41.99 9.11
N GLU A 238 -47.64 -41.68 7.90
CA GLU A 238 -49.02 -42.01 7.50
C GLU A 238 -49.21 -43.49 7.08
N ALA A 239 -48.13 -44.26 6.94
CA ALA A 239 -48.18 -45.68 6.55
C ALA A 239 -48.09 -46.66 7.74
N GLN A 240 -48.03 -46.15 8.97
CA GLN A 240 -47.94 -46.95 10.21
C GLN A 240 -49.18 -46.86 11.12
N ASP A 241 -50.20 -46.08 10.75
CA ASP A 241 -51.54 -46.07 11.35
C ASP A 241 -52.57 -46.74 10.43
#